data_AF-A0A521D4T0-F1
#
_entry.id   AF-A0A521D4T0-F1
#
_cell.length_a   1.000
_cell.length_b   1.000
_cell.length_c   1.000
_cell.angle_alpha   90.00
_cell.angle_beta   90.00
_cell.angle_gamma   90.00
#
_symmetry.space_group_name_H-M   'P 1'
#
loop_
_entity.id
_entity.type
_entity.pdbx_description
1 polymer ?
#
loop_
_entity_poly.entity_id
_entity_poly.type
_entity_poly.pdbx_seq_one_letter_code
_entity_poly.pdbx_strand_id
1 'polypeptide(L)'
;MINPILILRYLSDDCTPGEESAVEQWFRGDGRNTYVMEEYRTIWELSKSSEVDFRNLFDVEIGWLELRERMSAKSVQMDYGNVEERTVQDDFPLRIRLFLEE
;
A
#
# COMPACT_ATOMS: atom_id res chain seq x y z
N MET A 1 -11.28 17.97 -5.91
CA MET A 1 -10.57 17.00 -5.02
C MET A 1 -9.09 17.18 -5.30
N ILE A 2 -8.28 17.45 -4.29
CA ILE A 2 -6.83 17.68 -4.46
C ILE A 2 -6.08 16.35 -4.50
N ASN A 3 -4.92 16.33 -5.15
CA ASN A 3 -4.05 15.16 -5.20
C ASN A 3 -3.44 14.89 -3.80
N PRO A 4 -3.60 13.69 -3.21
CA PRO A 4 -3.01 13.34 -1.92
C PRO A 4 -1.48 13.49 -1.88
N ILE A 5 -0.78 13.21 -2.99
CA ILE A 5 0.68 13.35 -3.09
C ILE A 5 1.09 14.82 -2.88
N LEU A 6 0.27 15.75 -3.37
CA LEU A 6 0.53 17.18 -3.23
C LEU A 6 0.35 17.64 -1.77
N ILE A 7 -0.62 17.08 -1.04
CA ILE A 7 -0.75 17.31 0.41
C ILE A 7 0.45 16.78 1.17
N LEU A 8 0.92 15.56 0.85
CA LEU A 8 2.08 14.98 1.53
C LEU A 8 3.34 15.82 1.32
N ARG A 9 3.58 16.29 0.09
CA ARG A 9 4.69 17.20 -0.22
C ARG A 9 4.57 18.54 0.50
N TYR A 10 3.35 19.04 0.67
CA TYR A 10 3.08 20.25 1.44
C TYR A 10 3.38 20.06 2.93
N LEU A 11 3.01 18.91 3.51
CA LEU A 11 3.29 18.58 4.91
C LEU A 11 4.77 18.28 5.20
N SER A 12 5.55 17.93 4.18
CA SER A 12 6.99 17.70 4.26
C SER A 12 7.84 18.90 3.88
N ASP A 13 7.24 20.08 3.67
CA ASP A 13 7.91 21.29 3.16
C ASP A 13 8.66 21.07 1.82
N ASP A 14 8.23 20.09 1.00
CA ASP A 14 8.82 19.73 -0.30
C ASP A 14 7.93 20.17 -1.48
N CYS A 15 7.40 21.38 -1.38
CA CYS A 15 6.55 22.00 -2.39
C CYS A 15 7.25 23.15 -3.09
N THR A 16 6.96 23.31 -4.38
CA THR A 16 7.22 24.57 -5.07
C THR A 16 6.20 25.64 -4.63
N PRO A 17 6.49 26.94 -4.79
CA PRO A 17 5.56 28.01 -4.41
C PRO A 17 4.18 27.91 -5.11
N GLY A 18 4.13 27.41 -6.33
CA GLY A 18 2.87 27.19 -7.06
C GLY A 18 2.04 26.05 -6.48
N GLU A 19 2.70 24.98 -6.05
CA GLU A 19 2.09 23.84 -5.39
C GLU A 19 1.55 24.21 -4.00
N GLU A 20 2.33 24.97 -3.25
CA GLU A 20 1.93 25.51 -1.95
C GLU A 20 0.65 26.37 -2.08
N SER A 21 0.64 27.30 -3.04
CA SER A 21 -0.52 28.14 -3.31
C SER A 21 -1.76 27.33 -3.71
N ALA A 22 -1.58 26.26 -4.50
CA ALA A 22 -2.69 25.40 -4.89
C ALA A 22 -3.30 24.65 -3.68
N VAL A 23 -2.46 24.18 -2.76
CA VAL A 23 -2.93 23.54 -1.51
C VAL A 23 -3.63 24.55 -0.61
N GLU A 24 -3.08 25.76 -0.45
CA GLU A 24 -3.73 26.81 0.35
C GLU A 24 -5.08 27.24 -0.21
N GLN A 25 -5.18 27.41 -1.53
CA GLN A 25 -6.45 27.77 -2.18
C GLN A 25 -7.49 26.67 -2.02
N TRP A 26 -7.07 25.40 -2.17
CA TRP A 26 -7.95 24.27 -1.91
C TRP A 26 -8.41 24.25 -0.45
N PHE A 27 -7.49 24.41 0.50
CA PHE A 27 -7.81 24.43 1.94
C PHE A 27 -8.80 25.54 2.31
N ARG A 28 -8.64 26.75 1.75
CA ARG A 28 -9.56 27.89 1.98
C ARG A 28 -10.90 27.80 1.24
N GLY A 29 -11.02 26.90 0.26
CA GLY A 29 -12.16 26.86 -0.65
C GLY A 29 -13.43 26.17 -0.12
N ASP A 30 -13.31 25.21 0.80
CA ASP A 30 -14.44 24.48 1.40
C ASP A 30 -14.08 24.08 2.84
N GLY A 31 -14.99 24.30 3.80
CA GLY A 31 -14.79 23.89 5.20
C GLY A 31 -14.58 22.38 5.38
N ARG A 32 -15.04 21.54 4.43
CA ARG A 32 -14.74 20.10 4.42
C ARG A 32 -13.26 19.82 4.19
N ASN A 33 -12.57 20.66 3.43
CA ASN A 33 -11.15 20.49 3.14
C ASN A 33 -10.30 20.70 4.40
N THR A 34 -10.78 21.51 5.35
CA THR A 34 -10.16 21.64 6.67
C THR A 34 -10.12 20.32 7.40
N TYR A 35 -11.25 19.61 7.46
CA TYR A 35 -11.32 18.29 8.11
C TYR A 35 -10.36 17.29 7.45
N VAL A 36 -10.37 17.24 6.11
CA VAL A 36 -9.47 16.36 5.35
C VAL A 36 -8.00 16.69 5.62
N MET A 37 -7.62 17.97 5.63
CA MET A 37 -6.24 18.38 5.93
C MET A 37 -5.82 17.97 7.36
N GLU A 38 -6.70 18.09 8.35
CA GLU A 38 -6.43 17.66 9.73
C GLU A 38 -6.23 16.14 9.83
N GLU A 39 -6.98 15.33 9.06
CA GLU A 39 -6.74 13.88 8.98
C GLU A 39 -5.35 13.58 8.39
N TYR A 40 -4.97 14.24 7.30
CA TYR A 40 -3.63 14.06 6.71
C TYR A 40 -2.53 14.50 7.67
N ARG A 41 -2.71 15.60 8.40
CA ARG A 41 -1.76 16.05 9.44
C ARG A 41 -1.62 15.01 10.55
N THR A 42 -2.73 14.45 11.01
CA THR A 42 -2.72 13.43 12.06
C THR A 42 -1.93 12.20 11.61
N ILE A 43 -2.19 11.69 10.40
CA ILE A 43 -1.44 10.55 9.82
C ILE A 43 0.04 10.89 9.67
N TRP A 44 0.36 12.10 9.20
CA TRP A 44 1.73 12.57 9.02
C TRP A 44 2.49 12.63 10.35
N GLU A 45 1.91 13.20 11.40
CA GLU A 45 2.54 13.26 12.72
C GLU A 45 2.71 11.88 13.36
N LEU A 46 1.71 11.00 13.21
CA LEU A 46 1.84 9.61 13.65
C LEU A 46 2.98 8.88 12.92
N SER A 47 3.17 9.16 11.63
CA SER A 47 4.26 8.55 10.84
C SER A 47 5.66 9.01 11.26
N LYS A 48 5.78 10.21 11.84
CA LYS A 48 7.05 10.73 12.39
C LYS A 48 7.39 10.14 13.74
N SER A 49 6.40 9.65 14.48
CA SER A 49 6.61 9.10 15.82
C SER A 49 7.30 7.74 15.72
N SER A 50 8.54 7.67 16.18
CA SER A 50 9.29 6.40 16.34
C SER A 50 8.76 5.51 17.46
N GLU A 51 7.80 6.02 18.26
CA GLU A 51 7.15 5.27 19.35
C GLU A 51 5.90 4.53 18.88
N VAL A 52 5.44 4.76 17.65
CA VAL A 52 4.43 3.91 17.05
C VAL A 52 5.08 2.55 16.80
N ASP A 53 4.84 1.62 17.71
CA ASP A 53 5.17 0.22 17.50
C ASP A 53 4.29 -0.32 16.38
N PHE A 54 4.73 -0.12 15.14
CA PHE A 54 4.05 -0.63 13.94
C PHE A 54 3.87 -2.16 13.98
N ARG A 55 4.61 -2.87 14.85
CA ARG A 55 4.44 -4.31 15.08
C ARG A 55 3.14 -4.63 15.83
N ASN A 56 2.60 -3.67 16.58
CA ASN A 56 1.33 -3.80 17.29
C ASN A 56 0.12 -3.23 16.51
N LEU A 57 0.33 -2.33 15.54
CA LEU A 57 -0.76 -1.77 14.71
C LEU A 57 -1.12 -2.64 13.51
N PHE A 58 -0.13 -3.34 12.95
CA PHE A 58 -0.34 -4.32 11.90
C PHE A 58 0.24 -5.64 12.39
N ASP A 59 -0.62 -6.56 12.80
CA ASP A 59 -0.20 -7.95 12.94
C ASP A 59 0.09 -8.48 11.52
N VAL A 60 1.35 -8.35 11.12
CA VAL A 60 1.84 -8.72 9.80
C VAL A 60 1.59 -10.21 9.55
N GLU A 61 1.59 -11.05 10.60
CA GLU A 61 1.30 -12.47 10.48
C GLU A 61 -0.18 -12.71 10.16
N ILE A 62 -1.09 -12.00 10.83
CA ILE A 62 -2.52 -12.05 10.50
C ILE A 62 -2.76 -11.55 9.06
N GLY A 63 -2.18 -10.41 8.67
CA GLY A 63 -2.32 -9.89 7.32
C GLY A 63 -1.79 -10.86 6.25
N TRP A 64 -0.72 -11.59 6.54
CA TRP A 64 -0.17 -12.61 5.65
C TRP A 64 -1.05 -13.86 5.57
N LEU A 65 -1.62 -14.30 6.70
CA LEU A 65 -2.56 -15.40 6.79
C LEU A 65 -3.82 -15.14 5.97
N GLU A 66 -4.45 -13.97 6.13
CA GLU A 66 -5.65 -13.57 5.37
C GLU A 66 -5.37 -13.50 3.86
N LEU A 67 -4.21 -12.98 3.47
CA LEU A 67 -3.82 -12.91 2.08
C LEU A 67 -3.63 -14.32 1.48
N ARG A 68 -3.00 -15.23 2.22
CA ARG A 68 -2.81 -16.62 1.82
C ARG A 68 -4.15 -17.33 1.67
N GLU A 69 -5.08 -17.14 2.59
CA GLU A 69 -6.43 -17.70 2.50
C GLU A 69 -7.21 -17.17 1.30
N ARG A 70 -7.10 -15.88 0.99
CA ARG A 70 -7.71 -15.30 -0.22
C ARG A 70 -7.13 -15.87 -1.50
N MET A 71 -5.83 -16.15 -1.53
CA MET A 71 -5.18 -16.76 -2.69
C MET A 71 -5.56 -18.24 -2.85
N SER A 72 -5.64 -19.00 -1.75
CA SER A 72 -6.06 -20.41 -1.78
C SER A 72 -7.56 -20.57 -2.06
N ALA A 73 -8.40 -19.65 -1.59
CA ALA A 73 -9.83 -19.64 -1.90
C ALA A 73 -10.08 -19.34 -3.39
N LYS A 74 -9.23 -18.51 -4.02
CA LYS A 74 -9.34 -18.19 -5.45
C LYS A 74 -8.79 -19.28 -6.37
N SER A 75 -7.93 -20.18 -5.89
CA SER A 75 -7.39 -21.27 -6.71
C SER A 75 -8.35 -22.47 -6.90
N VAL A 76 -9.58 -22.39 -6.39
CA VAL A 76 -10.60 -23.47 -6.48
C VAL A 76 -11.67 -23.20 -7.55
N GLN A 77 -11.64 -22.05 -8.23
CA GLN A 77 -12.54 -21.76 -9.37
C GLN A 77 -11.79 -21.60 -10.70
N MET A 78 -10.80 -22.45 -10.94
CA MET A 78 -10.42 -22.77 -12.31
C MET A 78 -11.08 -24.10 -12.67
N ASP A 79 -12.26 -23.98 -13.28
CA ASP A 79 -12.94 -25.04 -14.02
C ASP A 79 -11.94 -25.60 -15.04
N TYR A 80 -11.43 -26.81 -14.79
CA TYR A 80 -10.62 -27.56 -15.75
C TYR A 80 -11.55 -28.09 -16.85
N GLY A 81 -12.09 -27.17 -17.64
CA GLY A 81 -12.62 -27.49 -18.96
C GLY A 81 -11.46 -27.96 -19.83
N ASN A 82 -11.45 -29.26 -20.15
CA ASN A 82 -10.68 -29.93 -21.21
C ASN A 82 -9.62 -29.06 -21.90
N VAL A 83 -8.39 -29.09 -21.41
CA VAL A 83 -7.23 -28.65 -22.19
C VAL A 83 -6.46 -29.90 -22.57
N GLU A 84 -6.63 -30.27 -23.85
CA GLU A 84 -5.76 -31.22 -24.54
C GLU A 84 -4.28 -30.83 -24.34
N GLU A 85 -3.48 -31.87 -24.13
CA GLU A 85 -2.03 -31.89 -24.07
C GLU A 85 -1.38 -30.92 -25.08
N ARG A 86 -0.76 -29.85 -24.56
CA ARG A 86 0.34 -29.18 -25.24
C ARG A 86 1.49 -28.99 -24.27
N THR A 87 2.48 -29.87 -24.39
CA THR A 87 3.86 -29.64 -23.96
C THR A 87 4.31 -28.26 -24.41
N VAL A 88 4.51 -27.35 -23.44
CA VAL A 88 5.32 -26.16 -23.66
C VAL A 88 6.63 -26.37 -22.91
N GLN A 89 7.64 -26.54 -23.74
CA GLN A 89 9.04 -26.66 -23.46
C GLN A 89 9.59 -25.27 -23.09
N ASP A 90 10.45 -25.27 -22.06
CA ASP A 90 11.47 -24.28 -21.70
C ASP A 90 11.16 -23.01 -20.86
N ASP A 91 12.09 -22.85 -19.91
CA ASP A 91 12.57 -21.67 -19.18
C ASP A 91 11.79 -21.09 -17.99
N PHE A 92 11.86 -21.79 -16.85
CA PHE A 92 12.07 -21.14 -15.54
C PHE A 92 13.03 -21.96 -14.66
N PRO A 93 14.25 -21.50 -14.36
CA PRO A 93 15.07 -22.15 -13.35
C PRO A 93 14.56 -21.78 -11.94
N LEU A 94 13.69 -22.62 -11.39
CA LEU A 94 13.45 -22.69 -9.95
C LEU A 94 14.74 -23.15 -9.26
N ARG A 95 15.47 -22.23 -8.62
CA ARG A 95 16.44 -22.56 -7.58
C ARG A 95 16.10 -21.82 -6.30
N ILE A 96 15.14 -22.35 -5.57
CA ILE A 96 15.10 -22.19 -4.11
C ILE A 96 16.09 -23.21 -3.55
N ARG A 97 17.27 -22.76 -3.14
CA ARG A 97 18.14 -23.54 -2.25
C ARG A 97 17.89 -23.06 -0.83
N LEU A 98 17.02 -23.80 -0.14
CA LEU A 98 17.02 -23.85 1.32
C LEU A 98 18.29 -24.59 1.75
N PHE A 99 19.13 -23.95 2.56
CA PHE A 99 20.10 -24.64 3.40
C PHE A 99 19.81 -24.21 4.83
N LEU A 100 19.15 -25.12 5.56
CA LEU A 100 19.29 -25.32 7.00
C LEU A 100 20.33 -26.44 7.19
N GLU A 101 20.88 -26.50 8.41
CA GLU A 101 21.98 -27.38 8.91
C GLU A 101 23.36 -26.69 8.84
N GLU A 102 24.06 -26.37 9.94
CA GLU A 102 23.97 -26.78 11.36
C GLU A 102 24.21 -25.59 12.31
#